data_AF-A0A1Z5JFZ2-F1
#
_entry.id   AF-A0A1Z5JFZ2-F1
#
_cell.length_a   1.000
_cell.length_b   1.000
_cell.length_c   1.000
_cell.angle_alpha   90.00
_cell.angle_beta   90.00
_cell.angle_gamma   90.00
#
_symmetry.space_group_name_H-M   'P 1'
#
loop_
_entity.id
_entity.type
_entity.pdbx_description
1 polymer ?
#
loop_
_entity_poly.entity_id
_entity_poly.type
_entity_poly.pdbx_seq_one_letter_code
_entity_poly.pdbx_strand_id
1 'polypeptide(L)'
;MQSSSSALSQALLLQAQLQALRQEIQQDVQKLQQHKEALLQKKCDKVDQWIDTLLVATHVNEDTQMLHSVETVAQTLMDERFSPEQVNAIFERMTQDDPLQRVESPLVELLVDACNLVDCLEEKNPNKRWNGRVEMKLRRKMFAMKWGIELEEEKERSLYD
;
A
#
# COMPACT_ATOMS: atom_id res chain seq x y z
N MET A 1 48.71 39.19 25.23
CA MET A 1 47.26 39.43 25.41
C MET A 1 46.48 39.60 24.09
N GLN A 2 47.12 39.77 22.93
CA GLN A 2 46.40 39.90 21.64
C GLN A 2 45.94 38.55 21.04
N SER A 3 46.61 37.44 21.38
CA SER A 3 46.30 36.09 20.87
C SER A 3 44.99 35.49 21.41
N SER A 4 44.61 35.82 22.65
CA SER A 4 43.37 35.34 23.28
C SER A 4 42.11 36.01 22.72
N SER A 5 42.20 37.27 22.29
CA SER A 5 41.09 38.01 21.66
C SER A 5 40.74 37.46 20.27
N SER A 6 41.75 37.16 19.46
CA SER A 6 41.60 36.53 18.14
C SER A 6 40.94 35.15 18.22
N ALA A 7 41.39 34.32 19.18
CA ALA A 7 40.83 32.98 19.39
C ALA A 7 39.35 33.02 19.83
N LEU A 8 38.96 33.99 20.66
CA LEU A 8 37.56 34.18 21.07
C LEU A 8 36.67 34.64 19.91
N SER A 9 37.14 35.55 19.05
CA SER A 9 36.41 35.93 17.85
C SER A 9 36.23 34.78 16.86
N GLN A 10 37.26 33.93 16.69
CA GLN A 10 37.14 32.73 15.86
C GLN A 10 36.17 31.71 16.45
N ALA A 11 36.17 31.51 17.77
CA ALA A 11 35.25 30.61 18.45
C ALA A 11 33.78 31.06 18.30
N LEU A 12 33.51 32.36 18.40
CA LEU A 12 32.18 32.93 18.17
C LEU A 12 31.71 32.75 16.73
N LEU A 13 32.62 32.93 15.76
CA LEU A 13 32.31 32.76 14.34
C LEU A 13 32.03 31.29 13.99
N LEU A 14 32.81 30.36 14.55
CA LEU A 14 32.56 28.91 14.45
C LEU A 14 31.24 28.51 15.12
N GLN A 15 30.90 29.11 16.26
CA GLN A 15 29.63 28.85 16.93
C GLN A 15 28.44 29.32 16.10
N ALA A 16 28.53 30.49 15.48
CA ALA A 16 27.51 31.00 14.57
C ALA A 16 27.36 30.11 13.31
N GLN A 17 28.48 29.67 12.73
CA GLN A 17 28.48 28.73 11.60
C GLN A 17 27.89 27.36 11.99
N LEU A 18 28.21 26.83 13.17
CA LEU A 18 27.60 25.60 13.68
C LEU A 18 26.10 25.74 13.92
N GLN A 19 25.63 26.88 14.40
CA GLN A 19 24.20 27.15 14.56
C GLN A 19 23.49 27.25 13.21
N ALA A 20 24.09 27.93 12.23
CA ALA A 20 23.54 28.00 10.87
C ALA A 20 23.45 26.60 10.23
N LEU A 21 24.52 25.80 10.31
CA LEU A 21 24.53 24.42 9.81
C LEU A 21 23.49 23.54 10.52
N ARG A 22 23.28 23.70 11.84
CA ARG A 22 22.23 22.97 12.57
C ARG A 22 20.83 23.35 12.08
N GLN A 23 20.60 24.63 11.77
CA GLN A 23 19.33 25.08 11.21
C GLN A 23 19.11 24.54 9.80
N GLU A 24 20.13 24.55 8.95
CA GLU A 24 20.08 23.94 7.61
C GLU A 24 19.77 22.44 7.68
N ILE A 25 20.46 21.69 8.54
CA ILE A 25 20.19 20.26 8.75
C ILE A 25 18.75 20.03 9.20
N GLN A 26 18.24 20.84 10.14
CA GLN A 26 16.85 20.71 10.60
C GLN A 26 15.84 20.98 9.47
N GLN A 27 16.08 22.01 8.67
CA GLN A 27 15.23 22.32 7.51
C GLN A 27 15.26 21.19 6.48
N ASP A 28 16.43 20.62 6.20
CA ASP A 28 16.57 19.54 5.23
C ASP A 28 15.96 18.22 5.75
N VAL A 29 16.05 17.94 7.04
CA VAL A 29 15.34 16.82 7.68
C VAL A 29 13.83 17.00 7.54
N GLN A 30 13.29 18.21 7.79
CA GLN A 30 11.87 18.49 7.62
C GLN A 30 11.42 18.33 6.16
N LYS A 31 12.19 18.84 5.20
CA LYS A 31 11.91 18.65 3.76
C LYS A 31 11.91 17.18 3.37
N LEU A 32 12.86 16.39 3.89
CA LEU A 32 12.92 14.96 3.65
C LEU A 32 11.73 14.22 4.26
N GLN A 33 11.29 14.60 5.45
CA GLN A 33 10.08 14.05 6.08
C GLN A 33 8.84 14.36 5.24
N GLN A 34 8.62 15.62 4.88
CA GLN A 34 7.50 16.04 4.02
C GLN A 34 7.51 15.32 2.66
N HIS A 35 8.69 15.16 2.05
CA HIS A 35 8.81 14.43 0.79
C HIS A 35 8.48 12.94 0.94
N LYS A 36 8.92 12.30 2.02
CA LYS A 36 8.57 10.90 2.32
C LYS A 36 7.07 10.74 2.54
N GLU A 37 6.47 11.61 3.33
CA GLU A 37 5.02 11.62 3.58
C GLU A 37 4.23 11.83 2.28
N ALA A 38 4.65 12.79 1.44
CA ALA A 38 4.01 13.03 0.14
C ALA A 38 4.12 11.82 -0.81
N LEU A 39 5.25 11.09 -0.79
CA LEU A 39 5.41 9.87 -1.58
C LEU A 39 4.53 8.73 -1.06
N LEU A 40 4.41 8.59 0.26
CA LEU A 40 3.51 7.61 0.87
C LEU A 40 2.05 7.93 0.54
N GLN A 41 1.65 9.20 0.66
CA GLN A 41 0.31 9.65 0.33
C GLN A 41 -0.04 9.34 -1.13
N LYS A 42 0.86 9.67 -2.08
CA LYS A 42 0.66 9.34 -3.49
C LYS A 42 0.53 7.83 -3.76
N LYS A 43 1.13 6.97 -2.93
CA LYS A 43 0.94 5.52 -3.04
C LYS A 43 -0.42 5.12 -2.50
N CYS A 44 -0.82 5.65 -1.34
CA CYS A 44 -2.15 5.42 -0.76
C CYS A 44 -3.25 5.87 -1.73
N ASP A 45 -3.16 7.08 -2.27
CA ASP A 45 -4.14 7.63 -3.21
C ASP A 45 -4.29 6.75 -4.46
N LYS A 46 -3.20 6.13 -4.94
CA LYS A 46 -3.25 5.20 -6.07
C LYS A 46 -3.96 3.89 -5.72
N VAL A 47 -3.73 3.37 -4.51
CA VAL A 47 -4.42 2.16 -4.06
C VAL A 47 -5.91 2.45 -3.82
N ASP A 48 -6.23 3.63 -3.28
CA ASP A 48 -7.60 4.09 -3.08
C ASP A 48 -8.33 4.23 -4.43
N GLN A 49 -7.66 4.76 -5.47
CA GLN A 49 -8.21 4.77 -6.84
C GLN A 49 -8.49 3.35 -7.37
N TRP A 50 -7.63 2.38 -7.07
CA TRP A 50 -7.87 0.99 -7.47
C TRP A 50 -9.06 0.37 -6.72
N ILE A 51 -9.20 0.67 -5.42
CA ILE A 51 -10.36 0.27 -4.61
C ILE A 51 -11.64 0.83 -5.23
N ASP A 52 -11.66 2.12 -5.56
CA ASP A 52 -12.82 2.78 -6.17
C ASP A 52 -13.18 2.12 -7.50
N THR A 53 -12.18 1.84 -8.34
CA THR A 53 -12.38 1.22 -9.66
C THR A 53 -12.91 -0.21 -9.58
N LEU A 54 -12.45 -0.98 -8.58
CA LEU A 54 -12.77 -2.41 -8.47
C LEU A 54 -14.01 -2.69 -7.65
N LEU A 55 -14.25 -1.94 -6.58
CA LEU A 55 -15.23 -2.30 -5.56
C LEU A 55 -16.39 -1.31 -5.46
N VAL A 56 -16.25 -0.09 -6.01
CA VAL A 56 -17.26 0.96 -5.95
C VAL A 56 -17.85 1.19 -7.34
N ALA A 57 -19.01 0.56 -7.62
CA ALA A 57 -19.70 0.85 -8.87
C ALA A 57 -20.38 2.22 -8.81
N THR A 58 -20.25 2.96 -9.91
CA THR A 58 -20.91 4.25 -10.14
C THR A 58 -22.43 4.11 -10.26
N HIS A 59 -23.12 5.17 -9.81
CA HIS A 59 -24.56 5.30 -9.71
C HIS A 59 -25.33 4.79 -10.94
N VAL A 60 -26.23 3.83 -10.73
CA VAL A 60 -27.35 3.58 -11.64
C VAL A 60 -28.57 4.24 -11.02
N ASN A 61 -28.96 5.39 -11.57
CA ASN A 61 -30.12 6.21 -11.18
C ASN A 61 -30.06 6.70 -9.73
N GLU A 62 -29.56 7.93 -9.52
CA GLU A 62 -29.57 8.84 -8.34
C GLU A 62 -29.57 8.30 -6.89
N ASP A 63 -30.11 7.12 -6.57
CA ASP A 63 -30.30 6.58 -5.21
C ASP A 63 -29.71 5.19 -4.94
N THR A 64 -29.18 4.45 -5.93
CA THR A 64 -28.65 3.08 -5.68
C THR A 64 -27.16 2.93 -5.95
N GLN A 65 -26.36 2.86 -4.88
CA GLN A 65 -24.97 2.38 -4.93
C GLN A 65 -24.99 0.84 -4.93
N MET A 66 -24.85 0.21 -6.09
CA MET A 66 -24.58 -1.23 -6.12
C MET A 66 -23.08 -1.44 -6.06
N LEU A 67 -22.61 -2.23 -5.09
CA LEU A 67 -21.26 -2.78 -5.14
C LEU A 67 -21.13 -3.62 -6.42
N HIS A 68 -19.95 -3.62 -7.02
CA HIS A 68 -19.70 -4.49 -8.16
C HIS A 68 -19.98 -5.95 -7.75
N SER A 69 -20.71 -6.70 -8.57
CA SER A 69 -20.88 -8.13 -8.33
C SER A 69 -19.54 -8.85 -8.44
N VAL A 70 -19.41 -10.04 -7.85
CA VAL A 70 -18.17 -10.85 -7.92
C VAL A 70 -17.70 -11.04 -9.38
N GLU A 71 -18.64 -11.27 -10.30
CA GLU A 71 -18.36 -11.40 -11.73
C GLU A 71 -17.86 -10.10 -12.36
N THR A 72 -18.45 -8.96 -11.97
CA THR A 72 -18.02 -7.64 -12.46
C THR A 72 -16.62 -7.31 -11.96
N VAL A 73 -16.31 -7.56 -10.69
CA VAL A 73 -14.96 -7.37 -10.14
C VAL A 73 -13.96 -8.29 -10.81
N ALA A 74 -14.30 -9.56 -11.03
CA ALA A 74 -13.45 -10.49 -11.74
C ALA A 74 -13.17 -10.03 -13.19
N GLN A 75 -14.17 -9.49 -13.88
CA GLN A 75 -13.99 -8.89 -15.21
C GLN A 75 -13.06 -7.68 -15.16
N THR A 76 -13.28 -6.74 -14.24
CA THR A 76 -12.41 -5.56 -14.10
C THR A 76 -10.98 -5.94 -13.75
N LEU A 77 -10.76 -6.94 -12.88
CA LEU A 77 -9.44 -7.47 -12.57
C LEU A 77 -8.72 -8.02 -13.82
N MET A 78 -9.47 -8.64 -14.74
CA MET A 78 -8.94 -9.16 -16.00
C MET A 78 -8.71 -8.04 -17.03
N ASP A 79 -9.65 -7.12 -17.20
CA ASP A 79 -9.60 -6.05 -18.20
C ASP A 79 -8.44 -5.09 -17.93
N GLU A 80 -8.30 -4.65 -16.67
CA GLU A 80 -7.21 -3.79 -16.20
C GLU A 80 -5.91 -4.56 -15.90
N ARG A 81 -5.94 -5.89 -16.02
CA ARG A 81 -4.78 -6.79 -15.84
C ARG A 81 -4.04 -6.58 -14.52
N PHE A 82 -4.79 -6.55 -13.42
CA PHE A 82 -4.22 -6.35 -12.09
C PHE A 82 -3.16 -7.41 -11.75
N SER A 83 -2.05 -6.97 -11.16
CA SER A 83 -1.00 -7.86 -10.68
C SER A 83 -1.31 -8.39 -9.27
N PRO A 84 -0.75 -9.55 -8.86
CA PRO A 84 -0.90 -10.06 -7.50
C PRO A 84 -0.50 -9.04 -6.42
N GLU A 85 0.53 -8.23 -6.68
CA GLU A 85 1.02 -7.20 -5.78
C GLU A 85 0.01 -6.06 -5.64
N GLN A 86 -0.66 -5.66 -6.72
CA GLN A 86 -1.70 -4.63 -6.66
C GLN A 86 -2.91 -5.10 -5.87
N VAL A 87 -3.36 -6.34 -6.11
CA VAL A 87 -4.46 -6.95 -5.33
C VAL A 87 -4.09 -7.05 -3.85
N ASN A 88 -2.85 -7.43 -3.55
CA ASN A 88 -2.37 -7.48 -2.18
C ASN A 88 -2.30 -6.10 -1.52
N ALA A 89 -1.86 -5.07 -2.25
CA ALA A 89 -1.83 -3.69 -1.75
C ALA A 89 -3.25 -3.17 -1.45
N ILE A 90 -4.23 -3.52 -2.29
CA ILE A 90 -5.65 -3.21 -2.07
C ILE A 90 -6.15 -3.90 -0.81
N PHE A 91 -5.90 -5.20 -0.66
CA PHE A 91 -6.28 -5.96 0.53
C PHE A 91 -5.68 -5.36 1.81
N GLU A 92 -4.39 -5.04 1.80
CA GLU A 92 -3.69 -4.42 2.94
C GLU A 92 -4.26 -3.03 3.26
N ARG A 93 -4.55 -2.23 2.23
CA ARG A 93 -5.16 -0.91 2.41
C ARG A 93 -6.56 -0.99 3.02
N MET A 94 -7.37 -1.93 2.57
CA MET A 94 -8.71 -2.16 3.12
C MET A 94 -8.67 -2.61 4.59
N THR A 95 -7.67 -3.42 4.96
CA THR A 95 -7.53 -3.99 6.31
C THR A 95 -6.66 -3.16 7.26
N GLN A 96 -6.10 -2.03 6.80
CA GLN A 96 -5.06 -1.26 7.51
C GLN A 96 -5.48 -0.72 8.89
N ASP A 97 -6.71 -0.21 9.04
CA ASP A 97 -7.10 0.54 10.25
C ASP A 97 -7.60 -0.35 11.39
N ASP A 98 -8.36 -1.41 11.07
CA ASP A 98 -8.82 -2.43 12.03
C ASP A 98 -8.87 -3.80 11.32
N PRO A 99 -7.76 -4.57 11.35
CA PRO A 99 -7.68 -5.84 10.65
C PRO A 99 -8.74 -6.86 11.11
N LEU A 100 -9.11 -6.86 12.39
CA LEU A 100 -10.05 -7.84 12.93
C LEU A 100 -11.47 -7.59 12.47
N GLN A 101 -11.91 -6.33 12.50
CA GLN A 101 -13.26 -5.97 12.03
C GLN A 101 -13.38 -5.94 10.51
N ARG A 102 -12.31 -5.53 9.81
CA ARG A 102 -12.36 -5.34 8.35
C ARG A 102 -12.10 -6.59 7.53
N VAL A 103 -11.47 -7.62 8.10
CA VAL A 103 -11.37 -8.93 7.43
C VAL A 103 -12.75 -9.56 7.23
N GLU A 104 -13.72 -9.25 8.10
CA GLU A 104 -15.11 -9.68 7.94
C GLU A 104 -15.94 -8.70 7.11
N SER A 105 -15.29 -7.74 6.43
CA SER A 105 -15.98 -6.79 5.56
C SER A 105 -16.48 -7.50 4.29
N PRO A 106 -17.75 -7.29 3.89
CA PRO A 106 -18.29 -7.82 2.64
C PRO A 106 -17.47 -7.43 1.41
N LEU A 107 -16.78 -6.28 1.45
CA LEU A 107 -15.92 -5.82 0.35
C LEU A 107 -14.64 -6.66 0.23
N VAL A 108 -14.08 -7.11 1.36
CA VAL A 108 -12.88 -7.95 1.37
C VAL A 108 -13.22 -9.35 0.90
N GLU A 109 -14.36 -9.89 1.35
CA GLU A 109 -14.86 -11.18 0.85
C GLU A 109 -15.14 -11.13 -0.65
N LEU A 110 -15.78 -10.05 -1.13
CA LEU A 110 -16.06 -9.86 -2.55
C LEU A 110 -14.80 -9.79 -3.41
N LEU A 111 -13.75 -9.11 -2.93
CA LEU A 111 -12.45 -9.09 -3.60
C LEU A 111 -11.83 -10.49 -3.68
N VAL A 112 -11.88 -11.26 -2.57
CA VAL A 112 -11.30 -12.61 -2.48
C VAL A 112 -12.05 -13.59 -3.38
N ASP A 113 -13.37 -13.54 -3.37
CA ASP A 113 -14.20 -14.40 -4.23
C ASP A 113 -14.04 -14.03 -5.71
N ALA A 114 -13.85 -12.76 -6.04
CA ALA A 114 -13.52 -12.34 -7.40
C ALA A 114 -12.14 -12.86 -7.83
N CYS A 115 -11.16 -12.85 -6.91
CA CYS A 115 -9.86 -13.47 -7.16
C CYS A 115 -9.96 -14.98 -7.40
N ASN A 116 -10.85 -15.68 -6.68
CA ASN A 116 -11.13 -17.10 -6.91
C ASN A 116 -11.61 -17.35 -8.35
N LEU A 117 -12.59 -16.55 -8.81
CA LEU A 117 -13.10 -16.66 -10.17
C LEU A 117 -11.99 -16.45 -11.20
N VAL A 118 -11.12 -15.45 -11.00
CA VAL A 118 -9.98 -15.18 -11.88
C VAL A 118 -9.00 -16.36 -11.86
N ASP A 119 -8.63 -16.86 -10.68
CA ASP A 119 -7.70 -17.99 -10.52
C ASP A 119 -8.22 -19.29 -11.18
N CYS A 120 -9.54 -19.51 -11.23
CA CYS A 120 -10.15 -20.68 -11.87
C CYS A 120 -10.37 -20.57 -13.40
N LEU A 121 -10.26 -19.37 -14.00
CA LEU A 121 -10.52 -19.17 -15.43
C LEU A 121 -9.28 -19.51 -16.28
N GLU A 122 -9.18 -20.72 -16.84
CA GLU A 122 -7.96 -21.16 -17.58
C GLU A 122 -7.82 -20.61 -19.02
N GLU A 123 -8.93 -20.40 -19.75
CA GLU A 123 -8.88 -20.17 -21.20
C GLU A 123 -8.82 -18.70 -21.63
N LYS A 124 -9.37 -17.77 -20.84
CA LYS A 124 -9.47 -16.33 -21.18
C LYS A 124 -8.79 -15.38 -20.21
N ASN A 125 -8.15 -15.90 -19.16
CA ASN A 125 -7.58 -15.05 -18.11
C ASN A 125 -6.23 -14.43 -18.56
N PRO A 126 -6.13 -13.10 -18.75
CA PRO A 126 -4.86 -12.43 -19.02
C PRO A 126 -3.91 -12.46 -17.80
N ASN A 127 -4.44 -12.78 -16.61
CA ASN A 127 -3.74 -12.88 -15.34
C ASN A 127 -3.20 -14.29 -15.03
N LYS A 128 -2.88 -15.11 -16.04
CA LYS A 128 -2.21 -16.42 -15.88
C LYS A 128 -0.96 -16.39 -14.98
N ARG A 129 -0.36 -15.21 -14.78
CA ARG A 129 0.76 -14.95 -13.87
C ARG A 129 0.45 -15.18 -12.39
N TRP A 130 -0.83 -15.22 -12.02
CA TRP A 130 -1.29 -15.44 -10.65
C TRP A 130 -1.06 -16.89 -10.18
N ASN A 131 -0.86 -17.82 -11.12
CA ASN A 131 -0.61 -19.24 -10.85
C ASN A 131 -1.66 -19.94 -9.97
N GLY A 132 -2.88 -19.38 -9.88
CA GLY A 132 -3.95 -19.93 -9.04
C GLY A 132 -3.68 -19.80 -7.54
N ARG A 133 -2.85 -18.84 -7.11
CA ARG A 133 -2.41 -18.71 -5.71
C ARG A 133 -2.81 -17.40 -5.04
N VAL A 134 -3.39 -16.46 -5.77
CA VAL A 134 -3.69 -15.13 -5.22
C VAL A 134 -4.81 -15.25 -4.20
N GLU A 135 -5.90 -15.93 -4.55
CA GLU A 135 -7.00 -16.20 -3.63
C GLU A 135 -6.52 -16.92 -2.35
N MET A 136 -5.72 -17.98 -2.52
CA MET A 136 -5.24 -18.80 -1.41
C MET A 136 -4.36 -17.97 -0.46
N LYS A 137 -3.49 -17.10 -1.02
CA LYS A 137 -2.66 -16.17 -0.24
C LYS A 137 -3.53 -15.20 0.56
N LEU A 138 -4.58 -14.62 -0.05
CA LEU A 138 -5.50 -13.70 0.64
C LEU A 138 -6.29 -14.41 1.74
N ARG A 139 -6.86 -15.60 1.49
CA ARG A 139 -7.58 -16.36 2.52
C ARG A 139 -6.67 -16.75 3.69
N ARG A 140 -5.41 -17.11 3.42
CA ARG A 140 -4.43 -17.37 4.48
C ARG A 140 -4.16 -16.12 5.32
N LYS A 141 -4.02 -14.95 4.70
CA LYS A 141 -3.88 -13.66 5.41
C LYS A 141 -5.10 -13.33 6.24
N MET A 142 -6.31 -13.45 5.69
CA MET A 142 -7.57 -13.25 6.43
C MET A 142 -7.66 -14.16 7.65
N PHE A 143 -7.37 -15.46 7.47
CA PHE A 143 -7.36 -16.42 8.57
C PHE A 143 -6.36 -16.02 9.66
N ALA A 144 -5.13 -15.69 9.27
CA ALA A 144 -4.11 -15.29 10.23
C ALA A 144 -4.48 -14.02 10.99
N MET A 145 -5.01 -13.00 10.31
CA MET A 145 -5.50 -11.76 10.92
C MET A 145 -6.63 -12.05 11.92
N LYS A 146 -7.62 -12.87 11.54
CA LYS A 146 -8.76 -13.24 12.40
C LYS A 146 -8.33 -13.95 13.69
N TRP A 147 -7.26 -14.74 13.62
CA TRP A 147 -6.77 -15.54 14.75
C TRP A 147 -5.53 -14.96 15.45
N GLY A 148 -5.09 -13.76 15.05
CA GLY A 148 -3.88 -13.13 15.61
C GLY A 148 -2.60 -13.93 15.39
N ILE A 149 -2.52 -14.67 14.28
CA ILE A 149 -1.35 -15.47 13.91
C ILE A 149 -0.38 -14.61 13.12
N GLU A 150 0.88 -14.55 13.54
CA GLU A 150 1.94 -13.98 12.71
C GLU A 150 2.31 -14.96 11.60
N LEU A 151 2.06 -14.58 10.36
CA LEU A 151 2.55 -15.32 9.20
C LEU A 151 4.01 -14.97 8.97
N GLU A 152 4.88 -15.98 8.91
CA GLU A 152 6.21 -15.79 8.33
C GLU A 152 6.04 -15.31 6.89
N GLU A 153 6.71 -14.21 6.54
CA GLU A 153 6.79 -13.77 5.14
C GLU A 153 7.40 -14.92 4.33
N GLU A 154 6.60 -15.52 3.45
CA GLU A 154 7.12 -16.46 2.46
C GLU A 154 8.13 -15.69 1.62
N LYS A 155 9.42 -15.90 1.89
CA LYS A 155 10.47 -15.59 0.92
C LYS A 155 10.09 -16.36 -0.34
N GLU A 156 9.55 -15.65 -1.32
CA GLU A 156 9.33 -16.20 -2.64
C GLU A 156 10.67 -16.77 -3.10
N ARG A 157 10.79 -18.10 -3.11
CA ARG A 157 11.90 -18.75 -3.79
C ARG A 157 11.77 -18.33 -5.24
N SER A 158 12.61 -17.39 -5.66
CA SER A 158 12.91 -17.17 -7.08
C SER A 158 13.21 -18.55 -7.65
N LEU A 159 12.33 -19.08 -8.49
CA LEU A 159 12.56 -20.32 -9.23
C LEU A 159 13.50 -20.10 -10.43
N TYR A 160 14.29 -19.03 -10.38
CA TYR A 160 15.37 -18.72 -11.31
C TYR A 160 16.63 -18.42 -10.51
N ASP A 161 17.32 -19.50 -10.12
CA ASP A 161 18.78 -19.60 -10.01
C ASP A 161 19.23 -20.68 -11.02
#